data_AF-A0A7C3K4H9-F1
#
_entry.id   AF-A0A7C3K4H9-F1
#
_cell.length_a   1.000
_cell.length_b   1.000
_cell.length_c   1.000
_cell.angle_alpha   90.00
_cell.angle_beta   90.00
_cell.angle_gamma   90.00
#
_symmetry.space_group_name_H-M   'P 1'
#
loop_
_entity.id
_entity.type
_entity.pdbx_description
1 polymer ?
#
loop_
_entity_poly.entity_id
_entity_poly.type
_entity_poly.pdbx_seq_one_letter_code
_entity_poly.pdbx_strand_id
1 'polypeptide(L)'
;MSASDTAVATSGDYEKFYIHQGKRYHHILNPKTGFPAEGCQSVTILCKEAATADALATAIFVLGPEKGQLLFQKLNGVECLIVDKEGNVTPSPGLKGRISFVP
;
A
#
# COMPACT_ATOMS: atom_id res chain seq x y z
N MET A 1 -10.67 6.25 8.35
CA MET A 1 -10.69 6.74 6.96
C MET A 1 -12.14 6.85 6.51
N SER A 2 -12.52 7.90 5.78
CA SER A 2 -13.87 8.06 5.20
C SER A 2 -13.82 8.05 3.68
N ALA A 3 -14.73 7.30 3.05
CA ALA A 3 -14.82 7.08 1.61
C ALA A 3 -16.29 7.08 1.16
N SER A 4 -16.59 7.78 0.06
CA SER A 4 -17.89 7.77 -0.64
C SER A 4 -17.63 7.72 -2.14
N ASP A 5 -18.40 6.91 -2.86
CA ASP A 5 -18.31 6.75 -4.32
C ASP A 5 -16.90 6.44 -4.85
N THR A 6 -16.10 5.74 -4.04
CA THR A 6 -14.73 5.32 -4.35
C THR A 6 -14.52 3.90 -3.85
N ALA A 7 -13.73 3.12 -4.59
CA ALA A 7 -13.21 1.86 -4.11
C ALA A 7 -12.00 2.10 -3.21
N VAL A 8 -11.78 1.17 -2.28
CA VAL A 8 -10.62 1.13 -1.38
C VAL A 8 -10.05 -0.28 -1.41
N ALA A 9 -8.75 -0.41 -1.65
CA ALA A 9 -8.04 -1.68 -1.61
C ALA A 9 -6.74 -1.54 -0.82
N THR A 10 -6.35 -2.60 -0.10
CA THR A 10 -5.14 -2.60 0.72
C THR A 10 -4.33 -3.87 0.45
N SER A 11 -3.02 -3.70 0.26
CA SER A 11 -2.05 -4.80 0.23
C SER A 11 -1.17 -4.71 1.47
N GLY A 12 -1.11 -5.78 2.24
CA GLY A 12 -0.38 -5.84 3.52
C GLY A 12 0.50 -7.07 3.64
N ASP A 13 1.65 -6.90 4.27
CA ASP A 13 2.63 -7.95 4.50
C ASP A 13 2.16 -8.98 5.56
N TYR A 14 1.17 -8.59 6.37
CA TYR A 14 0.58 -9.36 7.46
C TYR A 14 -0.69 -10.15 7.08
N GLU A 15 -1.22 -10.00 5.87
CA GLU A 15 -2.50 -10.62 5.48
C GLU A 15 -2.38 -12.14 5.27
N LYS A 16 -1.37 -12.57 4.51
CA LYS A 16 -1.06 -13.99 4.27
C LYS A 16 0.45 -14.18 4.25
N PHE A 17 0.96 -14.90 5.25
CA PHE A 17 2.37 -15.15 5.43
C PHE A 17 2.63 -16.43 6.23
N TYR A 18 3.89 -16.87 6.22
CA TYR A 18 4.43 -17.81 7.20
C TYR A 18 5.70 -17.23 7.82
N ILE A 19 6.12 -17.80 8.95
CA ILE A 19 7.36 -17.42 9.62
C ILE A 19 8.36 -18.56 9.44
N HIS A 20 9.57 -18.22 8.98
CA HIS A 20 10.67 -19.15 8.87
C HIS A 20 11.93 -18.50 9.43
N GLN A 21 12.57 -19.16 10.40
CA GLN A 21 13.77 -18.66 11.09
C GLN A 21 13.63 -17.23 11.63
N GLY A 22 12.46 -16.89 12.19
CA GLY A 22 12.18 -15.56 12.74
C GLY A 22 11.91 -14.47 11.69
N LYS A 23 11.98 -14.78 10.39
CA LYS A 23 11.62 -13.86 9.30
C LYS A 23 10.21 -14.17 8.78
N ARG A 24 9.43 -13.12 8.52
CA ARG A 24 8.11 -13.19 7.86
C ARG A 24 8.30 -13.34 6.34
N TYR A 25 7.59 -14.31 5.75
CA TYR A 25 7.52 -14.53 4.31
C TYR A 25 6.06 -14.42 3.86
N HIS A 26 5.71 -13.33 3.18
CA HIS A 26 4.34 -13.05 2.75
C HIS A 26 4.10 -13.32 1.26
N HIS A 27 2.82 -13.34 0.89
CA HIS A 27 2.33 -13.71 -0.44
C HIS A 27 2.60 -12.67 -1.55
N ILE A 28 2.91 -11.42 -1.21
CA ILE A 28 3.22 -10.38 -2.21
C ILE A 28 4.69 -10.51 -2.64
N LEU A 29 4.94 -11.01 -3.85
CA LEU A 29 6.29 -11.29 -4.36
C LEU A 29 6.85 -10.14 -5.18
N ASN A 30 8.15 -9.88 -5.02
CA ASN A 30 8.91 -9.04 -5.93
C ASN A 30 9.27 -9.88 -7.17
N PRO A 31 8.78 -9.54 -8.37
CA PRO A 31 8.99 -10.33 -9.58
C PRO A 31 10.46 -10.36 -10.03
N LYS A 32 11.30 -9.43 -9.57
CA LYS A 32 12.73 -9.42 -9.92
C LYS A 32 13.55 -10.42 -9.10
N THR A 33 13.11 -10.73 -7.89
CA THR A 33 13.87 -11.60 -6.97
C THR A 33 13.20 -12.94 -6.75
N GLY A 34 11.87 -13.05 -6.96
CA GLY A 34 11.07 -14.21 -6.59
C GLY A 34 10.81 -14.33 -5.09
N PHE A 35 11.29 -13.37 -4.28
CA PHE A 35 11.09 -13.33 -2.83
C PHE A 35 10.01 -12.32 -2.44
N PRO A 36 9.44 -12.41 -1.22
CA PRO A 36 8.52 -11.40 -0.70
C PRO A 36 9.10 -9.98 -0.86
N ALA A 37 8.27 -9.05 -1.31
CA ALA A 37 8.67 -7.64 -1.44
C ALA A 37 8.91 -7.01 -0.06
N GLU A 38 9.89 -6.12 0.08
CA GLU A 38 10.26 -5.51 1.35
C GLU A 38 10.05 -3.99 1.32
N GLY A 39 9.90 -3.37 2.51
CA GLY A 39 9.89 -1.91 2.68
C GLY A 39 8.53 -1.31 3.05
N CYS A 40 7.43 -2.04 2.87
CA CYS A 40 6.08 -1.63 3.27
C CYS A 40 5.47 -2.64 4.25
N GLN A 41 4.76 -2.16 5.27
CA GLN A 41 3.81 -2.97 6.04
C GLN A 41 2.47 -3.02 5.32
N SER A 42 2.00 -1.88 4.82
CA SER A 42 0.75 -1.80 4.06
C SER A 42 0.71 -0.65 3.07
N VAL A 43 -0.03 -0.84 1.99
CA VAL A 43 -0.38 0.21 1.02
C VAL A 43 -1.87 0.17 0.80
N THR A 44 -2.54 1.30 1.01
CA THR A 44 -3.98 1.48 0.78
C THR A 44 -4.20 2.48 -0.34
N ILE A 45 -5.01 2.10 -1.34
CA ILE A 45 -5.36 2.93 -2.49
C ILE A 45 -6.84 3.26 -2.46
N LEU A 46 -7.18 4.50 -2.78
CA LEU A 46 -8.54 4.93 -3.06
C LEU A 46 -8.62 5.48 -4.48
N CYS A 47 -9.51 4.91 -5.29
CA CYS A 47 -9.84 5.44 -6.61
C CYS A 47 -11.22 4.94 -7.06
N LYS A 48 -11.71 5.44 -8.21
CA LYS A 48 -13.06 5.13 -8.69
C LYS A 48 -13.32 3.63 -8.95
N GLU A 49 -12.30 2.90 -9.40
CA GLU A 49 -12.45 1.51 -9.88
C GLU A 49 -11.74 0.53 -8.94
N ALA A 50 -12.47 -0.50 -8.48
CA ALA A 50 -11.93 -1.48 -7.53
C ALA A 50 -10.73 -2.25 -8.08
N ALA A 51 -10.78 -2.68 -9.34
CA ALA A 51 -9.67 -3.39 -9.98
C ALA A 51 -8.40 -2.53 -10.05
N THR A 52 -8.55 -1.23 -10.32
CA THR A 52 -7.44 -0.28 -10.35
C THR A 52 -6.86 -0.05 -8.96
N ALA A 53 -7.71 0.09 -7.93
CA ALA A 53 -7.25 0.21 -6.54
C ALA A 53 -6.44 -1.02 -6.10
N ASP A 54 -6.94 -2.22 -6.40
CA ASP A 54 -6.31 -3.50 -6.04
C ASP A 54 -4.96 -3.71 -6.73
N ALA A 55 -4.92 -3.46 -8.05
CA ALA A 55 -3.68 -3.56 -8.83
C ALA A 55 -2.62 -2.56 -8.36
N LEU A 56 -3.02 -1.31 -8.09
CA LEU A 56 -2.10 -0.26 -7.64
C LEU A 56 -1.59 -0.52 -6.22
N ALA A 57 -2.43 -1.04 -5.31
CA ALA A 57 -2.01 -1.36 -3.95
C ALA A 57 -0.86 -2.38 -3.99
N THR A 58 -1.00 -3.43 -4.80
CA THR A 58 0.04 -4.45 -4.98
C THR A 58 1.28 -3.87 -5.68
N ALA A 59 1.10 -3.12 -6.77
CA ALA A 59 2.21 -2.56 -7.53
C ALA A 59 3.06 -1.58 -6.68
N ILE A 60 2.42 -0.70 -5.93
CA ILE A 60 3.10 0.27 -5.05
C ILE A 60 3.75 -0.44 -3.87
N PHE A 61 3.11 -1.46 -3.29
CA PHE A 61 3.71 -2.29 -2.25
C PHE A 61 5.03 -2.90 -2.73
N VAL A 62 5.06 -3.46 -3.95
CA VAL A 62 6.26 -4.05 -4.56
C VAL A 62 7.33 -3.00 -4.90
N LEU A 63 6.92 -1.80 -5.31
CA LEU A 63 7.85 -0.70 -5.61
C LEU A 63 8.55 -0.12 -4.38
N GLY A 64 7.92 -0.24 -3.21
CA GLY A 64 8.39 0.35 -1.96
C GLY A 64 7.99 1.82 -1.78
N PRO A 65 8.21 2.38 -0.57
CA PRO A 65 7.61 3.66 -0.17
C PRO A 65 8.05 4.84 -1.02
N GLU A 66 9.35 4.98 -1.31
CA GLU A 66 9.88 6.13 -2.06
C GLU A 66 9.37 6.16 -3.52
N LYS A 67 9.50 5.03 -4.23
CA LYS A 67 9.06 4.92 -5.62
C LYS A 67 7.54 4.93 -5.73
N GLY A 68 6.86 4.34 -4.76
CA GLY A 68 5.42 4.40 -4.60
C GLY A 68 4.91 5.84 -4.50
N GLN A 69 5.59 6.67 -3.70
CA GLN A 69 5.26 8.09 -3.58
C GLN A 69 5.40 8.84 -4.90
N LEU A 70 6.52 8.64 -5.59
CA LEU A 70 6.76 9.27 -6.90
C LEU A 70 5.78 8.79 -7.97
N LEU A 71 5.27 7.56 -7.88
CA LEU A 71 4.28 7.02 -8.80
C LEU A 71 2.92 7.68 -8.60
N PHE A 72 2.37 7.67 -7.37
CA PHE A 72 1.01 8.17 -7.17
C PHE A 72 0.91 9.68 -7.43
N GLN A 73 1.99 10.45 -7.21
CA GLN A 73 2.03 11.88 -7.54
C GLN A 73 1.80 12.18 -9.03
N LYS A 74 1.96 11.18 -9.91
CA LYS A 74 1.74 11.29 -11.35
C LYS A 74 0.35 10.77 -11.77
N LEU A 75 -0.41 10.17 -10.86
CA LEU A 75 -1.69 9.55 -11.15
C LEU A 75 -2.83 10.47 -10.69
N ASN A 76 -3.65 10.93 -11.64
CA ASN A 76 -4.83 11.74 -11.32
C ASN A 76 -5.97 10.87 -10.77
N GLY A 77 -6.65 11.35 -9.73
CA GLY A 77 -7.81 10.65 -9.16
C GLY A 77 -7.47 9.39 -8.37
N VAL A 78 -6.20 9.23 -7.99
CA VAL A 78 -5.72 8.14 -7.14
C VAL A 78 -5.17 8.74 -5.86
N GLU A 79 -5.69 8.28 -4.73
CA GLU A 79 -5.15 8.59 -3.43
C GLU A 79 -4.47 7.36 -2.84
N CYS A 80 -3.41 7.56 -2.05
CA CYS A 80 -2.55 6.51 -1.55
C CYS A 80 -2.14 6.79 -0.10
N LEU A 81 -2.17 5.76 0.74
CA LEU A 81 -1.57 5.77 2.06
C LEU A 81 -0.58 4.62 2.17
N ILE A 82 0.68 4.95 2.45
CA ILE A 82 1.75 3.96 2.63
C ILE A 82 2.13 3.93 4.11
N VAL A 83 2.22 2.73 4.67
CA VAL A 83 2.86 2.46 5.95
C VAL A 83 4.14 1.69 5.67
N ASP A 84 5.29 2.30 5.95
CA ASP A 84 6.59 1.66 5.71
C ASP A 84 6.91 0.60 6.77
N LYS A 85 8.04 -0.09 6.62
CA LYS A 85 8.47 -1.15 7.55
C LYS A 85 8.76 -0.65 8.97
N GLU A 86 9.04 0.64 9.14
CA GLU A 86 9.23 1.31 10.44
C GLU A 86 7.91 1.78 11.07
N GLY A 87 6.81 1.77 10.31
CA GLY A 87 5.48 2.21 10.75
C GLY A 87 5.20 3.68 10.46
N ASN A 88 6.06 4.37 9.70
CA ASN A 88 5.79 5.74 9.29
C ASN A 88 4.65 5.75 8.27
N VAL A 89 3.70 6.66 8.47
CA VAL A 89 2.52 6.78 7.63
C VAL A 89 2.69 7.96 6.66
N THR A 90 2.67 7.67 5.37
CA THR A 90 2.75 8.68 4.31
C THR A 90 1.45 8.70 3.49
N PRO A 91 0.53 9.63 3.76
CA PRO A 91 -0.66 9.85 2.94
C PRO A 91 -0.38 10.77 1.75
N SER A 92 -1.09 10.55 0.65
CA SER A 92 -1.22 11.51 -0.44
C SER A 92 -1.94 12.78 0.00
N PRO A 93 -1.71 13.93 -0.66
CA PRO A 93 -2.32 15.20 -0.27
C PRO A 93 -3.85 15.17 -0.17
N GLY A 94 -4.55 14.46 -1.05
CA GLY A 94 -6.02 14.40 -1.07
C GLY A 94 -6.65 13.51 0.01
N LEU A 95 -5.83 12.79 0.79
CA LEU A 95 -6.29 12.10 2.00
C LEU A 95 -6.21 12.97 3.26
N LYS A 96 -5.59 14.16 3.19
CA LYS A 96 -5.61 15.10 4.32
C LYS A 96 -7.05 15.46 4.66
N GLY A 97 -7.43 15.29 5.94
CA GLY A 97 -8.79 15.51 6.41
C GLY A 97 -9.77 14.35 6.17
N ARG A 98 -9.37 13.27 5.48
CA ARG A 98 -10.17 12.05 5.29
C ARG A 98 -9.67 10.87 6.12
N ILE A 99 -8.53 11.04 6.80
CA ILE A 99 -7.92 10.07 7.70
C ILE A 99 -8.01 10.58 9.14
N SER A 100 -8.38 9.68 10.05
CA SER A 100 -8.27 9.84 11.49
C SER A 100 -7.40 8.71 12.02
N PHE A 101 -6.40 9.05 12.83
CA PHE A 101 -5.64 8.07 13.58
C PHE A 101 -6.41 7.76 14.86
N VAL A 102 -6.62 6.47 15.11
CA VAL A 102 -7.26 5.99 16.33
C VAL A 102 -6.18 5.38 17.23
N PRO A 103 -6.25 5.61 18.56
CA PRO A 103 -5.35 4.98 19.53
C PRO A 103 -5.44 3.46 19.56
#